data_AF-A0A6L5F9G0-F1
#
_entry.id   AF-A0A6L5F9G0-F1
#
_cell.length_a   1.000
_cell.length_b   1.000
_cell.length_c   1.000
_cell.angle_alpha   90.00
_cell.angle_beta   90.00
_cell.angle_gamma   90.00
#
_symmetry.space_group_name_H-M   'P 1'
#
loop_
_entity.id
_entity.type
_entity.pdbx_description
1 polymer ?
#
loop_
_entity_poly.entity_id
_entity_poly.type
_entity_poly.pdbx_seq_one_letter_code
_entity_poly.pdbx_strand_id
1 'polypeptide(L)'
;MARTQDEGAPNAVRLGRGRSKRRLGPARLRSYFEDTPLGATIFPTCHDGGMVEISNPDKVYFPDDGITKEQVVNYYQTVAPVMVDHLVGRPLTLQRFPDGIGKSGFMQKNASKHFPDSIERVEVPKEGGTTNFPLVDNPDDLVYLANQGTITFHIWTSRQPHLDCPDRIILDLDPTEDAEPPRDAALAARTVFDDIGLDSGLMTTGSKGYHVVAPIEVDHDYDIVGQMARILATVMAVRDPDTLTIEFRKKKREGRVFVDWLRNRTAQSAVCAWSIRPRKGATVAMPISWDELEGTDPDHWDIDTAPDRADDPVIWPDPNALDVEKVLALGEDHDVEPEESFDRFRS
;
A
#
# COMPACT_ATOMS: atom_id res chain seq x y z
N MET A 1 -44.90 -38.20 32.43
CA MET A 1 -44.91 -37.76 31.02
C MET A 1 -44.91 -36.25 31.01
N ALA A 2 -43.72 -35.66 30.94
CA ALA A 2 -43.51 -34.21 30.97
C ALA A 2 -42.62 -33.83 29.78
N ARG A 3 -42.95 -32.67 29.22
CA ARG A 3 -42.66 -32.15 27.89
C ARG A 3 -41.16 -31.93 27.66
N THR A 4 -40.72 -32.30 26.47
CA THR A 4 -39.46 -31.89 25.84
C THR A 4 -39.45 -30.37 25.62
N GLN A 5 -38.43 -29.70 26.11
CA GLN A 5 -38.09 -28.33 25.74
C GLN A 5 -37.07 -28.37 24.60
N ASP A 6 -37.39 -27.59 23.58
CA ASP A 6 -36.68 -27.33 22.35
C ASP A 6 -35.62 -26.25 22.65
N GLU A 7 -34.33 -26.59 22.52
CA GLU A 7 -33.23 -25.63 22.70
C GLU A 7 -33.01 -24.88 21.38
N GLY A 8 -33.38 -23.59 21.40
CA GLY A 8 -33.27 -22.69 20.26
C GLY A 8 -31.83 -22.36 19.88
N ALA A 9 -31.59 -22.35 18.58
CA ALA A 9 -30.37 -21.89 17.92
C ALA A 9 -30.04 -20.42 18.27
N PRO A 10 -28.75 -20.05 18.42
CA PRO A 10 -28.35 -18.67 18.64
C PRO A 10 -28.43 -17.82 17.36
N ASN A 11 -28.94 -16.61 17.54
CA ASN A 11 -29.34 -15.63 16.55
C ASN A 11 -28.26 -15.24 15.52
N ALA A 12 -28.66 -15.25 14.24
CA ALA A 12 -27.95 -14.59 13.15
C ALA A 12 -27.88 -13.08 13.38
N VAL A 13 -26.66 -12.52 13.37
CA VAL A 13 -26.41 -11.08 13.44
C VAL A 13 -26.85 -10.43 12.13
N ARG A 14 -27.85 -9.56 12.21
CA ARG A 14 -28.40 -8.81 11.07
C ARG A 14 -27.51 -7.59 10.81
N LEU A 15 -26.59 -7.69 9.84
CA LEU A 15 -25.81 -6.54 9.36
C LEU A 15 -26.77 -5.51 8.73
N GLY A 16 -26.74 -4.29 9.24
CA GLY A 16 -27.53 -3.18 8.74
C GLY A 16 -27.12 -2.81 7.32
N ARG A 17 -28.10 -2.59 6.44
CA ARG A 17 -27.88 -2.10 5.08
C ARG A 17 -27.35 -0.65 5.14
N GLY A 18 -26.05 -0.48 4.97
CA GLY A 18 -25.44 0.82 4.71
C GLY A 18 -25.98 1.42 3.41
N ARG A 19 -26.31 2.72 3.43
CA ARG A 19 -26.70 3.47 2.23
C ARG A 19 -25.51 3.50 1.27
N SER A 20 -25.67 2.89 0.09
CA SER A 20 -24.73 3.06 -1.04
C SER A 20 -24.68 4.54 -1.45
N LYS A 21 -23.60 5.24 -1.09
CA LYS A 21 -23.25 6.50 -1.73
C LYS A 21 -22.74 6.14 -3.14
N ARG A 22 -23.30 6.78 -4.17
CA ARG A 22 -22.96 6.50 -5.57
C ARG A 22 -21.50 6.85 -5.82
N ARG A 23 -20.71 5.87 -6.25
CA ARG A 23 -19.36 6.07 -6.81
C ARG A 23 -19.45 7.08 -7.95
N LEU A 24 -18.53 8.05 -7.99
CA LEU A 24 -18.31 8.87 -9.18
C LEU A 24 -17.63 7.96 -10.21
N GLY A 25 -18.25 7.82 -11.38
CA GLY A 25 -17.59 7.15 -12.50
C GLY A 25 -16.39 7.98 -12.98
N PRO A 26 -15.39 7.35 -13.63
CA PRO A 26 -14.15 8.01 -14.07
C PRO A 26 -14.36 9.29 -14.89
N ALA A 27 -15.42 9.35 -15.70
CA ALA A 27 -15.78 10.54 -16.47
C ALA A 27 -16.16 11.76 -15.61
N ARG A 28 -16.77 11.58 -14.42
CA ARG A 28 -17.11 12.67 -13.51
C ARG A 28 -15.94 13.11 -12.64
N LEU A 29 -14.98 12.22 -12.38
CA LEU A 29 -13.72 12.55 -11.72
C LEU A 29 -12.90 13.49 -12.61
N ARG A 30 -12.79 13.19 -13.91
CA ARG A 30 -12.05 14.03 -14.87
C ARG A 30 -12.60 15.45 -14.98
N SER A 31 -13.92 15.61 -15.16
CA SER A 31 -14.56 16.94 -15.27
C SER A 31 -14.41 17.80 -14.02
N TYR A 32 -14.29 17.18 -12.84
CA TYR A 32 -14.14 17.87 -11.57
C TYR A 32 -12.77 18.53 -11.40
N PHE A 33 -11.73 17.86 -11.87
CA PHE A 33 -10.36 18.39 -11.87
C PHE A 33 -10.12 19.35 -13.02
N GLU A 34 -10.76 19.17 -14.17
CA GLU A 34 -10.72 20.13 -15.29
C GLU A 34 -11.24 21.53 -14.90
N ASP A 35 -12.23 21.61 -14.01
CA ASP A 35 -12.83 22.88 -13.57
C ASP A 35 -12.14 23.52 -12.35
N THR A 36 -11.18 22.84 -11.72
CA THR A 36 -10.49 23.34 -10.52
C THR A 36 -9.09 23.85 -10.90
N PRO A 37 -8.80 25.16 -10.79
CA PRO A 37 -7.48 25.68 -11.15
C PRO A 37 -6.37 25.05 -10.31
N LEU A 38 -5.31 24.57 -10.96
CA LEU A 38 -4.04 24.24 -10.31
C LEU A 38 -3.57 25.46 -9.50
N GLY A 39 -3.35 25.28 -8.19
CA GLY A 39 -2.98 26.36 -7.27
C GLY A 39 -4.14 27.08 -6.58
N ALA A 40 -5.37 26.57 -6.66
CA ALA A 40 -6.46 27.10 -5.83
C ALA A 40 -6.21 26.74 -4.35
N THR A 41 -6.32 27.70 -3.43
CA THR A 41 -6.26 27.44 -1.98
C THR A 41 -7.55 26.82 -1.42
N ILE A 42 -8.57 26.71 -2.26
CA ILE A 42 -9.91 26.29 -1.92
C ILE A 42 -10.39 25.35 -3.03
N PHE A 43 -10.64 24.09 -2.70
CA PHE A 43 -11.10 23.09 -3.67
C PHE A 43 -12.56 22.75 -3.46
N PRO A 44 -13.38 22.63 -4.51
CA PRO A 44 -14.70 22.05 -4.38
C PRO A 44 -14.60 20.66 -3.72
N THR A 45 -15.65 20.23 -3.02
CA THR A 45 -15.85 18.82 -2.61
C THR A 45 -17.16 18.31 -3.19
N CYS A 46 -17.23 17.01 -3.48
CA CYS A 46 -18.39 16.33 -4.02
C CYS A 46 -19.46 16.01 -2.95
N HIS A 47 -19.19 16.30 -1.67
CA HIS A 47 -20.08 16.00 -0.55
C HIS A 47 -20.33 17.25 0.32
N ASP A 48 -21.60 17.66 0.36
CA ASP A 48 -22.15 18.82 1.10
C ASP A 48 -21.71 20.23 0.66
N GLY A 49 -21.06 20.37 -0.50
CA GLY A 49 -20.80 21.67 -1.12
C GLY A 49 -19.84 22.57 -0.33
N GLY A 50 -19.11 22.01 0.64
CA GLY A 50 -18.09 22.72 1.41
C GLY A 50 -16.75 22.59 0.71
N MET A 51 -16.12 23.70 0.35
CA MET A 51 -14.79 23.65 -0.23
C MET A 51 -13.73 23.27 0.83
N VAL A 52 -12.73 22.44 0.49
CA VAL A 52 -11.57 22.20 1.37
C VAL A 52 -10.60 23.36 1.22
N GLU A 53 -10.54 24.21 2.24
CA GLU A 53 -9.54 25.27 2.33
C GLU A 53 -8.20 24.72 2.83
N ILE A 54 -7.12 25.00 2.10
CA ILE A 54 -5.76 24.69 2.54
C ILE A 54 -5.40 25.64 3.68
N SER A 55 -5.25 25.09 4.88
CA SER A 55 -4.80 25.87 6.03
C SER A 55 -3.29 26.05 6.00
N ASN A 56 -2.77 27.26 6.22
CA ASN A 56 -1.33 27.56 6.19
C ASN A 56 -0.62 27.09 4.89
N PRO A 57 -1.06 27.55 3.71
CA PRO A 57 -0.55 27.07 2.42
C PRO A 57 0.97 27.26 2.28
N ASP A 58 1.50 28.39 2.74
CA ASP A 58 2.93 28.75 2.69
C ASP A 58 3.82 27.98 3.69
N LYS A 59 3.23 27.12 4.53
CA LYS A 59 4.03 26.35 5.51
C LYS A 59 4.97 25.43 4.75
N VAL A 60 6.27 25.59 4.96
CA VAL A 60 7.29 24.73 4.34
C VAL A 60 7.24 23.33 4.95
N TYR A 61 6.98 22.33 4.11
CA TYR A 61 7.02 20.91 4.48
C TYR A 61 8.38 20.28 4.21
N PHE A 62 9.07 20.67 3.14
CA PHE A 62 10.42 20.19 2.81
C PHE A 62 11.40 21.36 2.89
N PRO A 63 12.10 21.56 4.02
CA PRO A 63 12.92 22.76 4.25
C PRO A 63 14.13 22.88 3.31
N ASP A 64 14.73 21.75 2.92
CA ASP A 64 15.90 21.75 2.03
C ASP A 64 15.55 22.10 0.58
N ASP A 65 14.30 21.83 0.18
CA ASP A 65 13.79 22.01 -1.19
C ASP A 65 12.84 23.21 -1.31
N GLY A 66 12.44 23.81 -0.18
CA GLY A 66 11.47 24.91 -0.14
C GLY A 66 10.03 24.51 -0.44
N ILE A 67 9.71 23.21 -0.52
CA ILE A 67 8.38 22.74 -0.93
C ILE A 67 7.36 23.02 0.18
N THR A 68 6.28 23.70 -0.18
CA THR A 68 5.22 24.13 0.74
C THR A 68 4.13 23.08 0.90
N LYS A 69 3.29 23.29 1.92
CA LYS A 69 2.09 22.48 2.15
C LYS A 69 1.14 22.55 0.95
N GLU A 70 0.95 23.73 0.37
CA GLU A 70 0.11 23.90 -0.81
C GLU A 70 0.59 23.03 -1.98
N GLN A 71 1.89 23.00 -2.26
CA GLN A 71 2.44 22.15 -3.32
C GLN A 71 2.17 20.66 -3.06
N VAL A 72 2.35 20.19 -1.82
CA VAL A 72 2.02 18.81 -1.42
C VAL A 72 0.55 18.48 -1.61
N VAL A 73 -0.35 19.40 -1.23
CA VAL A 73 -1.80 19.20 -1.39
C VAL A 73 -2.17 19.21 -2.88
N ASN A 74 -1.63 20.13 -3.67
CA ASN A 74 -1.87 20.24 -5.11
C ASN A 74 -1.37 19.00 -5.86
N TYR A 75 -0.23 18.45 -5.45
CA TYR A 75 0.26 17.18 -5.99
C TYR A 75 -0.77 16.07 -5.81
N TYR A 76 -1.22 15.85 -4.56
CA TYR A 76 -2.18 14.78 -4.28
C TYR A 76 -3.52 15.00 -4.96
N GLN A 77 -3.93 16.26 -5.14
CA GLN A 77 -5.10 16.58 -5.94
C GLN A 77 -4.91 16.20 -7.41
N THR A 78 -3.75 16.52 -7.99
CA THR A 78 -3.43 16.26 -9.40
C THR A 78 -3.38 14.77 -9.70
N VAL A 79 -2.76 13.97 -8.82
CA VAL A 79 -2.65 12.51 -9.01
C VAL A 79 -3.85 11.74 -8.46
N ALA A 80 -4.81 12.38 -7.80
CA ALA A 80 -5.96 11.70 -7.20
C ALA A 80 -6.75 10.81 -8.20
N PRO A 81 -6.97 11.20 -9.47
CA PRO A 81 -7.68 10.37 -10.44
C PRO A 81 -7.05 8.99 -10.66
N VAL A 82 -5.73 8.86 -10.49
CA VAL A 82 -5.00 7.59 -10.66
C VAL A 82 -4.61 6.95 -9.33
N MET A 83 -4.30 7.75 -8.30
CA MET A 83 -3.87 7.24 -7.00
C MET A 83 -5.01 6.57 -6.22
N VAL A 84 -6.25 7.06 -6.35
CA VAL A 84 -7.40 6.56 -5.57
C VAL A 84 -7.65 5.07 -5.86
N ASP A 85 -7.43 4.59 -7.08
CA ASP A 85 -7.62 3.17 -7.41
C ASP A 85 -6.68 2.23 -6.62
N HIS A 86 -5.52 2.74 -6.19
CA HIS A 86 -4.62 2.01 -5.31
C HIS A 86 -5.04 2.05 -3.83
N LEU A 87 -5.85 3.03 -3.41
CA LEU A 87 -6.29 3.26 -2.03
C LEU A 87 -7.64 2.61 -1.70
N VAL A 88 -8.55 2.53 -2.68
CA VAL A 88 -9.97 2.19 -2.46
C VAL A 88 -10.14 0.92 -1.64
N GLY A 89 -10.89 1.06 -0.54
CA GLY A 89 -11.24 0.01 0.40
C GLY A 89 -10.10 -0.45 1.31
N ARG A 90 -8.89 0.09 1.19
CA ARG A 90 -7.73 -0.36 1.99
C ARG A 90 -7.63 0.44 3.29
N PRO A 91 -7.52 -0.22 4.45
CA PRO A 91 -7.13 0.45 5.69
C PRO A 91 -5.80 1.20 5.51
N LEU A 92 -5.78 2.49 5.88
CA LEU A 92 -4.60 3.33 5.72
C LEU A 92 -3.83 3.58 7.01
N THR A 93 -2.51 3.51 6.94
CA THR A 93 -1.62 4.13 7.93
C THR A 93 -1.05 5.41 7.35
N LEU A 94 -1.28 6.54 8.01
CA LEU A 94 -0.89 7.86 7.54
C LEU A 94 0.45 8.26 8.17
N GLN A 95 1.47 8.53 7.37
CA GLN A 95 2.71 9.13 7.87
C GLN A 95 2.60 10.65 7.81
N ARG A 96 2.48 11.28 8.98
CA ARG A 96 2.15 12.71 9.09
C ARG A 96 3.33 13.54 9.58
N PHE A 97 3.50 14.71 8.97
CA PHE A 97 4.47 15.75 9.32
C PHE A 97 3.79 17.14 9.35
N PRO A 98 2.94 17.43 10.35
CA PRO A 98 2.16 18.68 10.38
C PRO A 98 3.00 19.97 10.35
N ASP A 99 4.27 19.87 10.75
CA ASP A 99 5.25 20.96 10.81
C ASP A 99 6.46 20.74 9.88
N GLY A 100 6.31 19.88 8.87
CA GLY A 100 7.34 19.56 7.89
C GLY A 100 8.31 18.46 8.32
N ILE A 101 9.02 17.91 7.34
CA ILE A 101 9.90 16.73 7.48
C ILE A 101 11.21 17.04 8.23
N GLY A 102 11.55 18.32 8.41
CA GLY A 102 12.65 18.76 9.28
C GLY A 102 12.36 18.59 10.77
N LYS A 103 11.13 18.24 11.15
CA LYS A 103 10.72 17.89 12.52
C LYS A 103 10.23 16.44 12.59
N SER A 104 10.01 15.96 13.81
CA SER A 104 9.46 14.61 14.03
C SER A 104 8.06 14.46 13.43
N GLY A 105 7.91 13.51 12.51
CA GLY A 105 6.61 13.00 12.08
C GLY A 105 6.12 11.84 12.94
N PHE A 106 4.94 11.32 12.62
CA PHE A 106 4.37 10.15 13.30
C PHE A 106 3.53 9.29 12.35
N MET A 107 3.40 8.01 12.69
CA MET A 107 2.50 7.07 12.01
C MET A 107 1.15 7.06 12.71
N GLN A 108 0.08 7.34 11.96
CA GLN A 108 -1.29 7.34 12.46
C GLN A 108 -2.08 6.19 11.83
N LYS A 109 -2.40 5.18 12.63
CA LYS A 109 -3.31 4.09 12.26
C LYS A 109 -4.76 4.43 12.56
N ASN A 110 -5.01 4.99 13.75
CA ASN A 110 -6.37 5.30 14.21
C ASN A 110 -6.84 6.66 13.62
N ALA A 111 -7.95 6.65 12.88
CA ALA A 111 -8.60 7.82 12.34
C ALA A 111 -8.96 8.80 13.47
N SER A 112 -8.65 10.09 13.26
CA SER A 112 -8.95 11.12 14.26
C SER A 112 -10.47 11.26 14.42
N LYS A 113 -10.95 11.51 15.64
CA LYS A 113 -12.37 11.86 15.86
C LYS A 113 -12.77 13.17 15.15
N HIS A 114 -11.80 13.99 14.77
CA HIS A 114 -12.02 15.25 14.05
C HIS A 114 -12.04 15.10 12.52
N PHE A 115 -11.71 13.92 11.98
CA PHE A 115 -11.90 13.69 10.55
C PHE A 115 -13.38 13.76 10.20
N PRO A 116 -13.75 14.37 9.06
CA PRO A 116 -15.14 14.47 8.63
C PRO A 116 -15.76 13.09 8.46
N ASP A 117 -17.08 13.03 8.57
CA ASP A 117 -17.86 11.80 8.38
C ASP A 117 -17.79 11.27 6.93
N SER A 118 -17.24 12.06 5.98
CA SER A 118 -16.95 11.59 4.62
C SER A 118 -15.85 10.53 4.61
N ILE A 119 -14.84 10.66 5.48
CA ILE A 119 -13.75 9.70 5.62
C ILE A 119 -14.29 8.49 6.37
N GLU A 120 -14.65 7.48 5.60
CA GLU A 120 -15.11 6.20 6.14
C GLU A 120 -14.01 5.56 6.98
N ARG A 121 -14.43 4.72 7.93
CA ARG A 121 -13.53 4.05 8.86
C ARG A 121 -13.89 2.58 8.91
N VAL A 122 -12.87 1.75 8.95
CA VAL A 122 -13.02 0.33 9.21
C VAL A 122 -12.45 -0.02 10.58
N GLU A 123 -13.26 -0.67 11.39
CA GLU A 123 -12.86 -1.10 12.72
C GLU A 123 -12.13 -2.43 12.65
N VAL A 124 -10.91 -2.45 13.20
CA VAL A 124 -10.06 -3.63 13.26
C VAL A 124 -9.79 -3.97 14.73
N PRO A 125 -10.12 -5.18 15.19
CA PRO A 125 -9.79 -5.65 16.53
C PRO A 125 -8.27 -5.68 16.77
N LYS A 126 -7.86 -5.40 18.01
CA LYS A 126 -6.49 -5.60 18.49
C LYS A 126 -6.51 -6.05 19.94
N GLU A 127 -5.36 -6.50 20.44
CA GLU A 127 -5.23 -6.77 21.87
C GLU A 127 -5.59 -5.52 22.69
N GLY A 128 -6.58 -5.66 23.59
CA GLY A 128 -7.03 -4.57 24.45
C GLY A 128 -7.91 -3.50 23.80
N GLY A 129 -8.45 -3.70 22.58
CA GLY A 129 -9.45 -2.80 22.02
C GLY A 129 -9.61 -2.88 20.50
N THR A 130 -9.98 -1.75 19.89
CA THR A 130 -10.12 -1.64 18.43
C THR A 130 -9.28 -0.48 17.89
N THR A 131 -8.95 -0.54 16.60
CA THR A 131 -8.37 0.57 15.84
C THR A 131 -9.28 0.86 14.67
N ASN A 132 -9.68 2.12 14.51
CA ASN A 132 -10.50 2.56 13.40
C ASN A 132 -9.59 3.11 12.32
N PHE A 133 -9.31 2.36 11.26
CA PHE A 133 -8.47 2.82 10.17
C PHE A 133 -9.26 3.72 9.21
N PRO A 134 -8.71 4.86 8.75
CA PRO A 134 -9.36 5.64 7.72
C PRO A 134 -9.30 4.89 6.38
N LEU A 135 -10.35 5.06 5.59
CA LEU A 135 -10.46 4.64 4.20
C LEU A 135 -10.53 5.87 3.30
N VAL A 136 -9.97 5.75 2.09
CA VAL A 136 -10.02 6.80 1.07
C VAL A 136 -10.53 6.17 -0.21
N ASP A 137 -11.76 6.50 -0.55
CA ASP A 137 -12.46 5.96 -1.73
C ASP A 137 -12.77 7.04 -2.77
N ASN A 138 -12.33 8.27 -2.53
CA ASN A 138 -12.52 9.40 -3.42
C ASN A 138 -11.37 10.43 -3.27
N PRO A 139 -11.19 11.31 -4.26
CA PRO A 139 -10.15 12.32 -4.22
C PRO A 139 -10.24 13.36 -3.09
N ASP A 140 -11.44 13.76 -2.69
CA ASP A 140 -11.60 14.82 -1.69
C ASP A 140 -11.05 14.38 -0.33
N ASP A 141 -11.29 13.12 0.03
CA ASP A 141 -10.75 12.53 1.26
C ASP A 141 -9.22 12.41 1.21
N LEU A 142 -8.64 12.08 0.04
CA LEU A 142 -7.19 12.07 -0.18
C LEU A 142 -6.58 13.47 0.07
N VAL A 143 -7.13 14.49 -0.60
CA VAL A 143 -6.71 15.89 -0.49
C VAL A 143 -6.87 16.40 0.93
N TYR A 144 -7.99 16.06 1.60
CA TYR A 144 -8.21 16.41 3.00
C TYR A 144 -7.10 15.83 3.89
N LEU A 145 -6.77 14.53 3.75
CA LEU A 145 -5.74 13.89 4.58
C LEU A 145 -4.35 14.47 4.30
N ALA A 146 -4.04 14.84 3.06
CA ALA A 146 -2.83 15.59 2.73
C ALA A 146 -2.81 16.97 3.41
N ASN A 147 -3.94 17.70 3.41
CA ASN A 147 -4.10 18.97 4.12
C ASN A 147 -3.98 18.81 5.65
N GLN A 148 -4.24 17.63 6.20
CA GLN A 148 -3.93 17.28 7.59
C GLN A 148 -2.44 16.96 7.82
N GLY A 149 -1.56 17.20 6.84
CA GLY A 149 -0.12 16.98 6.93
C GLY A 149 0.31 15.53 6.72
N THR A 150 -0.52 14.72 6.05
CA THR A 150 -0.06 13.39 5.59
C THR A 150 0.88 13.58 4.41
N ILE A 151 2.12 13.10 4.56
CA ILE A 151 3.11 13.10 3.48
C ILE A 151 3.10 11.78 2.75
N THR A 152 2.97 10.65 3.45
CA THR A 152 3.01 9.31 2.84
C THR A 152 1.80 8.50 3.27
N PHE A 153 1.13 7.89 2.29
CA PHE A 153 0.04 6.96 2.52
C PHE A 153 0.59 5.54 2.48
N HIS A 154 0.27 4.76 3.52
CA HIS A 154 0.58 3.34 3.54
C HIS A 154 -0.71 2.52 3.54
N ILE A 155 -0.76 1.53 2.66
CA ILE A 155 -1.93 0.67 2.44
C ILE A 155 -1.69 -0.72 3.01
N TRP A 156 -2.76 -1.34 3.50
CA TRP A 156 -2.79 -2.78 3.74
C TRP A 156 -2.80 -3.56 2.42
N THR A 157 -2.35 -4.82 2.47
CA THR A 157 -2.45 -5.75 1.34
C THR A 157 -3.84 -6.33 1.16
N SER A 158 -4.75 -6.19 2.12
CA SER A 158 -6.17 -6.52 2.00
C SER A 158 -7.02 -5.25 1.90
N ARG A 159 -8.31 -5.44 1.60
CA ARG A 159 -9.30 -4.36 1.52
C ARG A 159 -10.66 -4.81 2.05
N GLN A 160 -11.50 -3.86 2.47
CA GLN A 160 -12.87 -4.17 2.86
C GLN A 160 -13.68 -4.75 1.67
N PRO A 161 -14.59 -5.71 1.91
CA PRO A 161 -14.98 -6.26 3.21
C PRO A 161 -14.11 -7.42 3.71
N HIS A 162 -13.12 -7.88 2.94
CA HIS A 162 -12.30 -9.06 3.23
C HIS A 162 -10.95 -8.66 3.85
N LEU A 163 -10.98 -8.10 5.07
CA LEU A 163 -9.77 -7.58 5.70
C LEU A 163 -8.74 -8.65 6.07
N ASP A 164 -9.16 -9.90 6.27
CA ASP A 164 -8.27 -11.00 6.65
C ASP A 164 -7.69 -11.73 5.42
N CYS A 165 -8.15 -11.40 4.21
CA CYS A 165 -7.73 -12.01 2.96
C CYS A 165 -7.02 -10.98 2.07
N PRO A 166 -5.68 -11.04 1.94
CA PRO A 166 -4.95 -10.17 1.03
C PRO A 166 -5.36 -10.36 -0.43
N ASP A 167 -5.26 -9.30 -1.21
CA ASP A 167 -5.48 -9.32 -2.66
C ASP A 167 -4.21 -9.01 -3.46
N ARG A 168 -3.05 -9.06 -2.77
CA ARG A 168 -1.73 -8.90 -3.35
C ARG A 168 -0.64 -9.48 -2.46
N ILE A 169 0.44 -9.92 -3.09
CA ILE A 169 1.74 -10.18 -2.47
C ILE A 169 2.69 -9.03 -2.81
N ILE A 170 3.45 -8.56 -1.84
CA ILE A 170 4.48 -7.53 -2.01
C ILE A 170 5.83 -8.10 -1.55
N LEU A 171 6.82 -8.10 -2.44
CA LEU A 171 8.21 -8.31 -2.10
C LEU A 171 8.91 -6.95 -2.11
N ASP A 172 9.32 -6.49 -0.94
CA ASP A 172 10.01 -5.21 -0.76
C ASP A 172 11.53 -5.42 -0.73
N LEU A 173 12.21 -4.86 -1.71
CA LEU A 173 13.61 -5.09 -2.00
C LEU A 173 14.40 -3.83 -1.66
N ASP A 174 14.84 -3.72 -0.42
CA ASP A 174 15.57 -2.55 0.08
C ASP A 174 17.05 -2.92 0.33
N PRO A 175 18.00 -2.22 -0.31
CA PRO A 175 19.43 -2.49 -0.13
C PRO A 175 19.94 -1.89 1.19
N THR A 176 21.18 -2.23 1.55
CA THR A 176 21.87 -1.53 2.66
C THR A 176 22.18 -0.09 2.30
N GLU A 177 22.58 0.71 3.29
CA GLU A 177 23.07 2.07 3.01
C GLU A 177 24.30 1.98 2.09
N ASP A 178 24.34 2.85 1.07
CA ASP A 178 25.41 3.02 0.07
C ASP A 178 25.56 1.92 -0.99
N ALA A 179 24.59 1.01 -1.13
CA ALA A 179 24.57 0.03 -2.21
C ALA A 179 23.82 0.52 -3.45
N GLU A 180 24.18 -0.03 -4.61
CA GLU A 180 23.48 0.19 -5.88
C GLU A 180 22.00 -0.22 -5.80
N PRO A 181 21.11 0.38 -6.62
CA PRO A 181 19.72 -0.05 -6.72
C PRO A 181 19.60 -1.56 -6.94
N PRO A 182 18.70 -2.28 -6.23
CA PRO A 182 18.65 -3.73 -6.28
C PRO A 182 17.87 -4.25 -7.50
N ARG A 183 18.33 -3.91 -8.71
CA ARG A 183 17.68 -4.25 -9.99
C ARG A 183 17.63 -5.75 -10.23
N ASP A 184 18.75 -6.42 -9.99
CA ASP A 184 18.86 -7.88 -10.14
C ASP A 184 17.92 -8.59 -9.16
N ALA A 185 17.77 -8.05 -7.94
CA ALA A 185 16.81 -8.57 -6.97
C ALA A 185 15.36 -8.40 -7.47
N ALA A 186 15.04 -7.29 -8.13
CA ALA A 186 13.70 -7.05 -8.69
C ALA A 186 13.40 -8.01 -9.85
N LEU A 187 14.37 -8.28 -10.72
CA LEU A 187 14.26 -9.30 -11.78
C LEU A 187 14.15 -10.72 -11.20
N ALA A 188 14.88 -11.01 -10.12
CA ALA A 188 14.76 -12.29 -9.41
C ALA A 188 13.37 -12.47 -8.78
N ALA A 189 12.80 -11.40 -8.21
CA ALA A 189 11.43 -11.40 -7.69
C ALA A 189 10.39 -11.60 -8.81
N ARG A 190 10.60 -10.99 -9.99
CA ARG A 190 9.75 -11.28 -11.17
C ARG A 190 9.81 -12.76 -11.53
N THR A 191 11.02 -13.29 -11.69
CA THR A 191 11.25 -14.70 -12.06
C THR A 191 10.59 -15.67 -11.08
N VAL A 192 10.67 -15.42 -9.76
CA VAL A 192 10.06 -16.31 -8.78
C VAL A 192 8.52 -16.28 -8.82
N PHE A 193 7.92 -15.15 -9.21
CA PHE A 193 6.48 -15.08 -9.48
C PHE A 193 6.11 -15.79 -10.79
N ASP A 194 6.91 -15.60 -11.86
CA ASP A 194 6.72 -16.26 -13.15
C ASP A 194 6.77 -17.80 -13.01
N ASP A 195 7.67 -18.33 -12.18
CA ASP A 195 7.82 -19.78 -11.93
C ASP A 195 6.54 -20.44 -11.39
N ILE A 196 5.72 -19.69 -10.65
CA ILE A 196 4.43 -20.17 -10.12
C ILE A 196 3.23 -19.71 -10.96
N GLY A 197 3.47 -18.93 -12.01
CA GLY A 197 2.45 -18.40 -12.92
C GLY A 197 1.66 -17.22 -12.36
N LEU A 198 2.27 -16.39 -11.51
CA LEU A 198 1.71 -15.11 -11.09
C LEU A 198 2.33 -13.97 -11.90
N ASP A 199 1.48 -13.16 -12.53
CA ASP A 199 1.95 -11.92 -13.14
C ASP A 199 2.26 -10.89 -12.04
N SER A 200 3.34 -10.14 -12.23
CA SER A 200 3.76 -9.12 -11.26
C SER A 200 3.98 -7.76 -11.90
N GLY A 201 3.62 -6.72 -11.16
CA GLY A 201 3.94 -5.33 -11.42
C GLY A 201 5.17 -4.87 -10.63
N LEU A 202 5.72 -3.74 -11.03
CA LEU A 202 6.89 -3.12 -10.42
C LEU A 202 6.57 -1.67 -10.02
N MET A 203 7.19 -1.21 -8.94
CA MET A 203 7.25 0.20 -8.61
C MET A 203 8.55 0.57 -7.91
N THR A 204 9.00 1.80 -8.14
CA THR A 204 10.00 2.42 -7.26
C THR A 204 9.38 2.71 -5.90
N THR A 205 10.19 2.60 -4.85
CA THR A 205 9.72 2.98 -3.52
C THR A 205 9.71 4.50 -3.30
N GLY A 206 10.33 5.29 -4.17
CA GLY A 206 10.73 6.67 -3.88
C GLY A 206 11.87 6.73 -2.85
N SER A 207 12.57 5.61 -2.62
CA SER A 207 13.59 5.48 -1.59
C SER A 207 14.91 4.91 -2.09
N LYS A 208 15.15 3.63 -1.88
CA LYS A 208 16.41 2.94 -2.22
C LYS A 208 16.14 1.61 -2.92
N GLY A 209 14.89 1.15 -2.87
CA GLY A 209 14.48 -0.16 -3.33
C GLY A 209 13.29 -0.13 -4.28
N TYR A 210 12.88 -1.33 -4.65
CA TYR A 210 11.72 -1.60 -5.48
C TYR A 210 10.70 -2.42 -4.72
N HIS A 211 9.41 -2.22 -5.01
CA HIS A 211 8.37 -3.19 -4.66
C HIS A 211 8.00 -3.96 -5.91
N VAL A 212 8.06 -5.28 -5.81
CA VAL A 212 7.48 -6.18 -6.81
C VAL A 212 6.16 -6.69 -6.24
N VAL A 213 5.08 -6.43 -6.96
CA VAL A 213 3.71 -6.63 -6.47
C VAL A 213 2.99 -7.60 -7.39
N ALA A 214 2.54 -8.74 -6.86
CA ALA A 214 1.70 -9.69 -7.57
C ALA A 214 0.25 -9.57 -7.06
N PRO A 215 -0.68 -9.01 -7.85
CA PRO A 215 -2.11 -9.03 -7.54
C PRO A 215 -2.63 -10.47 -7.52
N ILE A 216 -3.41 -10.83 -6.49
CA ILE A 216 -3.97 -12.19 -6.35
C ILE A 216 -5.47 -12.15 -6.09
N GLU A 217 -6.17 -13.22 -6.45
CA GLU A 217 -7.56 -13.43 -6.07
C GLU A 217 -7.71 -13.53 -4.54
N VAL A 218 -8.85 -13.09 -4.02
CA VAL A 218 -9.12 -12.97 -2.58
C VAL A 218 -9.61 -14.30 -2.02
N ASP A 219 -8.73 -15.31 -2.03
CA ASP A 219 -9.09 -16.69 -1.69
C ASP A 219 -8.46 -17.19 -0.38
N HIS A 220 -7.35 -16.56 0.04
CA HIS A 220 -6.52 -17.05 1.14
C HIS A 220 -6.35 -15.97 2.21
N ASP A 221 -6.17 -16.41 3.46
CA ASP A 221 -5.90 -15.51 4.58
C ASP A 221 -4.43 -15.10 4.68
N TYR A 222 -4.14 -14.20 5.63
CA TYR A 222 -2.79 -13.73 5.91
C TYR A 222 -1.79 -14.82 6.33
N ASP A 223 -2.25 -15.92 6.95
CA ASP A 223 -1.35 -16.98 7.39
C ASP A 223 -0.84 -17.74 6.16
N ILE A 224 -1.74 -18.06 5.22
CA ILE A 224 -1.37 -18.71 3.95
C ILE A 224 -0.54 -17.76 3.09
N VAL A 225 -1.05 -16.55 2.79
CA VAL A 225 -0.38 -15.60 1.89
C VAL A 225 1.00 -15.20 2.44
N GLY A 226 1.10 -14.97 3.76
CA GLY A 226 2.36 -14.65 4.43
C GLY A 226 3.36 -15.79 4.35
N GLN A 227 2.91 -17.04 4.50
CA GLN A 227 3.76 -18.22 4.34
C GLN A 227 4.25 -18.39 2.90
N MET A 228 3.37 -18.21 1.91
CA MET A 228 3.75 -18.30 0.49
C MET A 228 4.78 -17.23 0.14
N ALA A 229 4.57 -15.98 0.56
CA ALA A 229 5.52 -14.90 0.35
C ALA A 229 6.90 -15.19 0.98
N ARG A 230 6.92 -15.80 2.18
CA ARG A 230 8.16 -16.23 2.83
C ARG A 230 8.89 -17.30 2.03
N ILE A 231 8.18 -18.32 1.54
CA ILE A 231 8.78 -19.39 0.74
C ILE A 231 9.42 -18.79 -0.51
N LEU A 232 8.69 -17.95 -1.26
CA LEU A 232 9.20 -17.27 -2.46
C LEU A 232 10.45 -16.44 -2.15
N ALA A 233 10.43 -15.65 -1.09
CA ALA A 233 11.60 -14.86 -0.67
C ALA A 233 12.79 -15.73 -0.24
N THR A 234 12.53 -16.89 0.37
CA THR A 234 13.58 -17.84 0.76
C THR A 234 14.19 -18.53 -0.46
N VAL A 235 13.36 -18.94 -1.44
CA VAL A 235 13.80 -19.49 -2.72
C VAL A 235 14.71 -18.50 -3.45
N MET A 236 14.34 -17.21 -3.48
CA MET A 236 15.22 -16.17 -4.03
C MET A 236 16.58 -16.13 -3.32
N ALA A 237 16.60 -16.15 -1.98
CA ALA A 237 17.84 -16.15 -1.21
C ALA A 237 18.67 -17.44 -1.35
N VAL A 238 18.05 -18.59 -1.65
CA VAL A 238 18.74 -19.84 -1.95
C VAL A 238 19.37 -19.82 -3.34
N ARG A 239 18.68 -19.22 -4.32
CA ARG A 239 19.18 -19.07 -5.70
C ARG A 239 20.34 -18.09 -5.80
N ASP A 240 20.36 -17.05 -4.97
CA ASP A 240 21.40 -16.03 -4.93
C ASP A 240 21.79 -15.67 -3.48
N PRO A 241 22.51 -16.57 -2.79
CA PRO A 241 22.86 -16.40 -1.38
C PRO A 241 23.94 -15.35 -1.13
N ASP A 242 24.68 -14.96 -2.17
CA ASP A 242 25.73 -13.95 -2.09
C ASP A 242 25.17 -12.53 -2.11
N THR A 243 24.00 -12.33 -2.72
CA THR A 243 23.41 -11.00 -2.93
C THR A 243 22.09 -10.81 -2.18
N LEU A 244 21.33 -11.88 -1.92
CA LEU A 244 20.00 -11.82 -1.30
C LEU A 244 19.97 -12.50 0.07
N THR A 245 19.08 -12.03 0.96
CA THR A 245 18.89 -12.63 2.27
C THR A 245 17.47 -12.43 2.81
N ILE A 246 17.02 -13.34 3.67
CA ILE A 246 15.81 -13.20 4.48
C ILE A 246 16.13 -12.89 5.97
N GLU A 247 17.40 -12.59 6.29
CA GLU A 247 17.82 -12.29 7.66
C GLU A 247 17.26 -10.95 8.14
N PHE A 248 16.36 -11.02 9.13
CA PHE A 248 15.73 -9.83 9.69
C PHE A 248 16.74 -8.85 10.30
N ARG A 249 17.78 -9.36 10.97
CA ARG A 249 18.77 -8.51 11.65
C ARG A 249 19.73 -7.90 10.63
N LYS A 250 19.70 -6.58 10.47
CA LYS A 250 20.60 -5.82 9.57
C LYS A 250 22.07 -6.25 9.64
N LYS A 251 22.61 -6.47 10.85
CA LYS A 251 24.01 -6.90 11.06
C LYS A 251 24.35 -8.26 10.42
N LYS A 252 23.37 -9.16 10.28
CA LYS A 252 23.54 -10.48 9.67
C LYS A 252 23.34 -10.48 8.14
N ARG A 253 22.88 -9.36 7.58
CA ARG A 253 22.66 -9.25 6.13
C ARG A 253 23.99 -9.18 5.39
N GLU A 254 25.04 -8.66 6.04
CA GLU A 254 26.41 -8.65 5.51
C GLU A 254 26.50 -7.96 4.13
N GLY A 255 25.71 -6.90 3.92
CA GLY A 255 25.66 -6.15 2.65
C GLY A 255 24.63 -6.66 1.64
N ARG A 256 24.02 -7.82 1.88
CA ARG A 256 22.97 -8.40 1.03
C ARG A 256 21.66 -7.62 1.10
N VAL A 257 20.92 -7.66 0.00
CA VAL A 257 19.56 -7.10 -0.10
C VAL A 257 18.61 -7.98 0.70
N PHE A 258 17.87 -7.37 1.62
CA PHE A 258 16.84 -8.08 2.35
C PHE A 258 15.60 -8.18 1.49
N VAL A 259 15.16 -9.42 1.20
CA VAL A 259 13.88 -9.68 0.55
C VAL A 259 12.80 -9.60 1.62
N ASP A 260 12.24 -8.40 1.82
CA ASP A 260 11.24 -8.14 2.85
C ASP A 260 9.86 -8.65 2.42
N TRP A 261 9.59 -9.90 2.80
CA TRP A 261 8.29 -10.55 2.65
C TRP A 261 7.32 -10.23 3.80
N LEU A 262 7.77 -9.56 4.86
CA LEU A 262 6.96 -9.34 6.08
C LEU A 262 5.78 -8.41 5.84
N ARG A 263 5.80 -7.64 4.74
CA ARG A 263 4.68 -6.81 4.28
C ARG A 263 3.37 -7.59 4.08
N ASN A 264 3.48 -8.90 3.92
CA ASN A 264 2.36 -9.83 3.66
C ASN A 264 1.79 -10.46 4.94
N ARG A 265 2.11 -9.94 6.13
CA ARG A 265 1.53 -10.37 7.41
C ARG A 265 0.42 -9.42 7.86
N THR A 266 -0.47 -9.92 8.73
CA THR A 266 -1.60 -9.15 9.28
C THR A 266 -1.17 -7.80 9.84
N ALA A 267 -1.94 -6.76 9.52
CA ALA A 267 -1.77 -5.38 9.99
C ALA A 267 -0.42 -4.72 9.64
N GLN A 268 0.33 -5.28 8.69
CA GLN A 268 1.45 -4.63 8.03
C GLN A 268 0.95 -3.75 6.88
N SER A 269 1.78 -2.78 6.48
CA SER A 269 1.43 -1.86 5.40
C SER A 269 2.65 -1.58 4.53
N ALA A 270 2.41 -1.36 3.24
CA ALA A 270 3.40 -0.91 2.27
C ALA A 270 3.10 0.53 1.85
N VAL A 271 4.09 1.25 1.32
CA VAL A 271 3.82 2.57 0.72
C VAL A 271 2.86 2.40 -0.45
N CYS A 272 1.87 3.29 -0.57
CA CYS A 272 0.97 3.28 -1.71
C CYS A 272 1.67 3.90 -2.93
N ALA A 273 1.42 3.34 -4.12
CA ALA A 273 1.77 3.98 -5.38
C ALA A 273 1.30 5.44 -5.40
N TRP A 274 2.07 6.31 -6.03
CA TRP A 274 1.89 7.77 -6.09
C TRP A 274 2.08 8.52 -4.76
N SER A 275 2.50 7.84 -3.67
CA SER A 275 2.76 8.56 -2.41
C SER A 275 4.12 9.25 -2.42
N ILE A 276 4.14 10.51 -1.97
CA ILE A 276 5.37 11.24 -1.62
C ILE A 276 6.07 10.56 -0.45
N ARG A 277 7.40 10.57 -0.44
CA ARG A 277 8.26 10.12 0.66
C ARG A 277 8.79 11.34 1.44
N PRO A 278 8.91 11.26 2.77
CA PRO A 278 9.31 12.39 3.60
C PRO A 278 10.84 12.51 3.63
N ARG A 279 11.43 12.81 2.47
CA ARG A 279 12.87 12.98 2.27
C ARG A 279 13.13 14.12 1.32
N LYS A 280 14.40 14.51 1.21
CA LYS A 280 14.86 15.51 0.26
C LYS A 280 14.34 15.20 -1.15
N GLY A 281 13.87 16.22 -1.85
CA GLY A 281 13.29 16.14 -3.19
C GLY A 281 11.82 15.72 -3.22
N ALA A 282 11.17 15.41 -2.08
CA ALA A 282 9.79 14.93 -2.05
C ALA A 282 9.52 13.79 -3.06
N THR A 283 10.44 12.83 -3.10
CA THR A 283 10.44 11.71 -4.04
C THR A 283 9.16 10.89 -3.95
N VAL A 284 8.76 10.23 -5.02
CA VAL A 284 7.47 9.55 -5.16
C VAL A 284 7.66 8.05 -5.38
N ALA A 285 6.85 7.25 -4.70
CA ALA A 285 6.75 5.82 -4.94
C ALA A 285 5.95 5.56 -6.23
N MET A 286 6.60 5.21 -7.33
CA MET A 286 6.01 5.29 -8.67
C MET A 286 5.89 3.92 -9.34
N PRO A 287 4.69 3.52 -9.82
CA PRO A 287 4.55 2.39 -10.74
C PRO A 287 5.38 2.56 -12.01
N ILE A 288 6.13 1.53 -12.38
CA ILE A 288 6.96 1.50 -13.59
C ILE A 288 6.76 0.19 -14.32
N SER A 289 6.95 0.21 -15.64
CA SER A 289 7.02 -1.01 -16.43
C SER A 289 8.33 -1.73 -16.19
N TRP A 290 8.35 -3.03 -16.52
CA TRP A 290 9.57 -3.82 -16.41
C TRP A 290 10.68 -3.35 -17.37
N ASP A 291 10.33 -2.77 -18.52
CA ASP A 291 11.30 -2.25 -19.49
C ASP A 291 11.99 -0.96 -18.98
N GLU A 292 11.33 -0.22 -18.08
CA GLU A 292 11.90 0.98 -17.47
C GLU A 292 12.93 0.68 -16.37
N LEU A 293 12.96 -0.57 -15.84
CA LEU A 293 13.77 -0.92 -14.68
C LEU A 293 15.25 -0.63 -14.89
N GLU A 294 15.83 -0.87 -16.07
CA GLU A 294 17.27 -0.68 -16.29
C GLU A 294 17.70 0.79 -16.11
N GLY A 295 16.86 1.74 -16.53
CA GLY A 295 17.16 3.17 -16.55
C GLY A 295 16.60 3.99 -15.37
N THR A 296 15.94 3.35 -14.40
CA THR A 296 15.13 4.06 -13.40
C THR A 296 15.64 3.86 -11.99
N ASP A 297 16.22 4.87 -11.37
CA ASP A 297 16.60 4.83 -9.95
C ASP A 297 15.38 4.80 -9.00
N PRO A 298 15.51 4.22 -7.79
CA PRO A 298 14.40 4.07 -6.84
C PRO A 298 13.74 5.36 -6.37
N ASP A 299 14.40 6.50 -6.55
CA ASP A 299 13.95 7.84 -6.18
C ASP A 299 13.86 8.79 -7.39
N HIS A 300 13.76 8.22 -8.60
CA HIS A 300 13.78 8.96 -9.87
C HIS A 300 12.65 10.00 -10.01
N TRP A 301 11.46 9.72 -9.49
CA TRP A 301 10.32 10.66 -9.53
C TRP A 301 10.20 11.45 -8.25
N ASP A 302 9.77 12.69 -8.40
CA ASP A 302 9.46 13.63 -7.33
C ASP A 302 8.06 14.24 -7.51
N ILE A 303 7.70 15.12 -6.59
CA ILE A 303 6.42 15.83 -6.59
C ILE A 303 6.16 16.62 -7.89
N ASP A 304 7.20 17.06 -8.59
CA ASP A 304 7.09 17.90 -9.78
C ASP A 304 7.00 17.05 -11.07
N THR A 305 7.71 15.94 -11.13
CA THR A 305 7.83 15.07 -12.32
C THR A 305 6.85 13.90 -12.33
N ALA A 306 6.41 13.42 -11.16
CA ALA A 306 5.42 12.34 -11.06
C ALA A 306 4.09 12.67 -11.76
N PRO A 307 3.50 13.88 -11.62
CA PRO A 307 2.21 14.22 -12.25
C PRO A 307 2.15 14.01 -13.76
N ASP A 308 3.28 14.16 -14.48
CA ASP A 308 3.35 13.95 -15.93
C ASP A 308 2.98 12.52 -16.34
N ARG A 309 3.07 11.56 -15.41
CA ARG A 309 2.68 10.16 -15.65
C ARG A 309 1.19 9.89 -15.45
N ALA A 310 0.42 10.84 -14.91
CA ALA A 310 -0.99 10.60 -14.56
C ALA A 310 -1.90 10.43 -15.79
N ASP A 311 -1.49 10.95 -16.95
CA ASP A 311 -2.24 10.81 -18.21
C ASP A 311 -2.10 9.42 -18.86
N ASP A 312 -0.96 8.74 -18.63
CA ASP A 312 -0.68 7.38 -19.11
C ASP A 312 0.00 6.56 -18.01
N PRO A 313 -0.74 6.20 -16.95
CA PRO A 313 -0.18 5.50 -15.80
C PRO A 313 0.15 4.05 -16.14
N VAL A 314 1.23 3.53 -15.57
CA VAL A 314 1.52 2.10 -15.66
C VAL A 314 0.47 1.32 -14.88
N ILE A 315 -0.21 0.42 -15.59
CA ILE A 315 -1.23 -0.47 -15.02
C ILE A 315 -0.59 -1.81 -14.67
N TRP A 316 -0.78 -2.25 -13.43
CA TRP A 316 -0.37 -3.58 -12.98
C TRP A 316 -1.29 -4.67 -13.56
N PRO A 317 -0.80 -5.92 -13.66
CA PRO A 317 -1.59 -7.02 -14.22
C PRO A 317 -2.89 -7.27 -13.43
N ASP A 318 -3.84 -7.92 -14.09
CA ASP A 318 -5.05 -8.41 -13.43
C ASP A 318 -4.70 -9.49 -12.39
N PRO A 319 -5.51 -9.67 -11.34
CA PRO A 319 -5.25 -10.70 -10.32
C PRO A 319 -5.27 -12.13 -10.89
N ASN A 320 -4.33 -12.96 -10.43
CA ASN A 320 -4.34 -14.41 -10.69
C ASN A 320 -4.64 -15.20 -9.40
N ALA A 321 -5.17 -16.42 -9.54
CA ALA A 321 -5.31 -17.33 -8.39
C ALA A 321 -3.93 -17.70 -7.82
N LEU A 322 -3.77 -17.62 -6.50
CA LEU A 322 -2.56 -18.10 -5.81
C LEU A 322 -2.60 -19.62 -5.68
N ASP A 323 -1.82 -20.31 -6.50
CA ASP A 323 -1.66 -21.77 -6.47
C ASP A 323 -0.66 -22.18 -5.37
N VAL A 324 -1.20 -22.46 -4.18
CA VAL A 324 -0.42 -22.84 -2.99
C VAL A 324 0.44 -24.08 -3.23
N GLU A 325 -0.07 -25.08 -3.98
CA GLU A 325 0.68 -26.32 -4.22
C GLU A 325 1.91 -26.07 -5.11
N LYS A 326 1.80 -25.19 -6.11
CA LYS A 326 2.98 -24.79 -6.90
C LYS A 326 4.05 -24.08 -6.07
N VAL A 327 3.65 -23.20 -5.15
CA VAL A 327 4.60 -22.52 -4.27
C VAL A 327 5.30 -23.51 -3.34
N LEU A 328 4.55 -24.48 -2.80
CA LEU A 328 5.11 -25.54 -1.95
C LEU A 328 6.07 -26.45 -2.72
N ALA A 329 5.70 -26.87 -3.93
CA ALA A 329 6.57 -27.66 -4.80
C ALA A 329 7.86 -26.88 -5.16
N LEU A 330 7.74 -25.59 -5.48
CA LEU A 330 8.90 -24.74 -5.73
C LEU A 330 9.81 -24.63 -4.50
N GLY A 331 9.22 -24.55 -3.30
CA GLY A 331 9.96 -24.58 -2.04
C GLY A 331 10.72 -25.88 -1.83
N GLU A 332 10.04 -27.02 -2.01
CA GLU A 332 10.64 -28.36 -1.89
C GLU A 332 11.81 -28.55 -2.86
N ASP A 333 11.68 -28.11 -4.11
CA ASP A 333 12.75 -28.15 -5.12
C ASP A 333 14.02 -27.36 -4.73
N HIS A 334 13.92 -26.49 -3.72
CA HIS A 334 15.02 -25.66 -3.21
C HIS A 334 15.32 -25.91 -1.72
N ASP A 335 14.89 -27.05 -1.16
CA ASP A 335 15.06 -27.40 0.26
C ASP A 335 14.47 -26.34 1.23
N VAL A 336 13.39 -25.67 0.82
CA VAL A 336 12.67 -24.65 1.60
C VAL A 336 11.36 -25.21 2.12
N GLU A 337 11.34 -25.54 3.41
CA GLU A 337 10.15 -26.03 4.10
C GLU A 337 9.25 -24.88 4.62
N PRO A 338 7.92 -25.12 4.70
CA PRO A 338 7.01 -24.24 5.43
C PRO A 338 7.39 -24.07 6.91
N GLU A 339 6.92 -23.00 7.57
CA GLU A 339 7.08 -22.91 9.03
C GLU A 339 6.22 -23.98 9.71
N GLU A 340 6.71 -24.62 10.79
CA GLU A 340 6.01 -25.71 11.50
C GLU A 340 4.57 -25.36 11.93
N SER A 341 4.27 -24.06 12.13
CA SER A 341 2.92 -23.59 12.43
C SER A 341 1.94 -23.74 11.27
N PHE A 342 2.43 -23.86 10.04
CA PHE A 342 1.65 -23.98 8.81
C PHE A 342 1.01 -25.37 8.64
N ASP A 343 1.67 -26.44 9.10
CA ASP A 343 1.17 -27.81 8.95
C ASP A 343 -0.18 -28.06 9.65
N ARG A 344 -0.58 -27.20 10.59
CA ARG A 344 -1.90 -27.27 11.25
C ARG A 344 -3.08 -26.99 10.31
N PHE A 345 -2.82 -26.43 9.14
CA PHE A 345 -3.86 -26.08 8.16
C PHE A 345 -3.98 -27.09 7.02
N ARG A 346 -3.11 -28.12 6.98
CA ARG A 346 -3.18 -29.25 6.05
C ARG A 346 -4.12 -30.39 6.51
N SER A 347 -4.69 -30.30 7.71
CA SER A 347 -5.51 -31.37 8.33
C SER A 347 -7.02 -31.21 8.18
#